data_AF-A0AAW2UEX5-F1
#
_entry.id   AF-A0AAW2UEX5-F1
#
_cell.length_a   1.000
_cell.length_b   1.000
_cell.length_c   1.000
_cell.angle_alpha   90.00
_cell.angle_beta   90.00
_cell.angle_gamma   90.00
#
_symmetry.space_group_name_H-M   'P 1'
#
loop_
_entity.id
_entity.type
_entity.pdbx_description
1 polymer ?
#
loop_
_entity_poly.entity_id
_entity_poly.type
_entity_poly.pdbx_seq_one_letter_code
_entity_poly.pdbx_strand_id
1 'polypeptide(L)'
;MAPEVMEQLHGYDFKADIWSFGITALELAHGHAPFSKYPPMKMIASCLVKDPLKRPSARKLLKHSFFKQARSNDYIARTLLEGLPALGDRMQALKVCAFMKIGKLKPSSRFDNILIDIYD
;
A
#
# COMPACT_ATOMS: atom_id res chain seq x y z
N MET A 1 -0.75 -15.96 -2.37
CA MET A 1 -1.31 -16.47 -3.65
C MET A 1 -2.76 -16.86 -3.44
N ALA A 2 -3.57 -16.85 -4.50
CA ALA A 2 -4.97 -17.29 -4.42
C ALA A 2 -5.05 -18.82 -4.18
N PRO A 3 -6.03 -19.30 -3.40
CA PRO A 3 -6.12 -20.70 -2.99
C PRO A 3 -6.20 -21.67 -4.19
N GLU A 4 -6.92 -21.30 -5.25
CA GLU A 4 -7.03 -22.11 -6.47
C GLU A 4 -5.70 -22.29 -7.21
N VAL A 5 -4.82 -21.28 -7.14
CA VAL A 5 -3.49 -21.32 -7.76
C VAL A 5 -2.55 -22.20 -6.92
N MET A 6 -2.74 -22.23 -5.60
CA MET A 6 -1.97 -23.10 -4.70
C MET A 6 -2.37 -24.57 -4.83
N GLU A 7 -3.65 -24.84 -5.09
CA GLU A 7 -4.18 -26.20 -5.22
C GLU A 7 -3.84 -26.86 -6.58
N GLN A 8 -3.25 -26.13 -7.54
CA GLN A 8 -2.84 -26.59 -8.90
C GLN A 8 -3.93 -27.33 -9.72
N LEU A 9 -5.16 -27.39 -9.21
CA LEU A 9 -6.29 -28.13 -9.77
C LEU A 9 -6.93 -27.41 -10.96
N HIS A 10 -6.91 -26.08 -10.95
CA HIS A 10 -7.37 -25.23 -12.03
C HIS A 10 -6.28 -24.20 -12.32
N GLY A 11 -5.96 -24.01 -13.60
CA GLY A 11 -4.99 -23.00 -14.01
C GLY A 11 -5.38 -21.59 -13.56
N TYR A 12 -4.41 -20.67 -13.63
CA TYR A 12 -4.64 -19.27 -13.32
C TYR A 12 -5.74 -18.65 -14.20
N ASP A 13 -6.64 -17.90 -13.57
CA ASP A 13 -7.76 -17.20 -14.21
C ASP A 13 -7.88 -15.77 -13.66
N PHE A 14 -8.66 -14.90 -14.32
CA PHE A 14 -8.85 -13.51 -13.90
C PHE A 14 -9.46 -13.38 -12.48
N LYS A 15 -9.99 -14.45 -11.91
CA LYS A 15 -10.45 -14.53 -10.52
C LYS A 15 -9.30 -14.50 -9.51
N ALA A 16 -8.11 -14.95 -9.89
CA ALA A 16 -6.91 -14.86 -9.07
C ALA A 16 -6.46 -13.40 -8.92
N ASP A 17 -6.65 -12.56 -9.95
CA ASP A 17 -6.37 -11.11 -9.87
C ASP A 17 -7.29 -10.41 -8.89
N ILE A 18 -8.57 -10.80 -8.85
CA ILE A 18 -9.53 -10.27 -7.88
C ILE A 18 -9.13 -10.63 -6.45
N TRP A 19 -8.58 -11.83 -6.24
CA TRP A 19 -8.03 -12.21 -4.93
C TRP A 19 -6.82 -11.36 -4.55
N SER A 20 -5.85 -11.23 -5.47
CA SER A 20 -4.65 -10.41 -5.26
C SER A 20 -5.01 -8.95 -4.96
N PHE A 21 -5.99 -8.39 -5.67
CA PHE A 21 -6.54 -7.07 -5.38
C PHE A 21 -7.13 -6.96 -3.97
N GLY A 22 -7.87 -7.98 -3.53
CA GLY A 22 -8.42 -8.05 -2.17
C GLY A 22 -7.34 -8.04 -1.09
N ILE A 23 -6.22 -8.74 -1.31
CA ILE A 23 -5.07 -8.75 -0.39
C ILE A 23 -4.41 -7.37 -0.34
N THR A 24 -4.14 -6.75 -1.49
CA THR A 24 -3.59 -5.38 -1.54
C THR A 24 -4.50 -4.38 -0.85
N ALA A 25 -5.81 -4.46 -1.07
CA ALA A 25 -6.77 -3.58 -0.41
C ALA A 25 -6.83 -3.80 1.11
N LEU A 26 -6.69 -5.05 1.57
CA LEU A 26 -6.61 -5.39 3.00
C LEU A 26 -5.35 -4.84 3.65
N GLU A 27 -4.21 -4.95 2.98
CA GLU A 27 -2.92 -4.41 3.42
C GLU A 27 -2.96 -2.88 3.54
N LEU A 28 -3.47 -2.19 2.52
CA LEU A 28 -3.66 -0.74 2.54
C LEU A 28 -4.61 -0.29 3.66
N ALA A 29 -5.63 -1.09 4.00
CA ALA A 29 -6.56 -0.77 5.07
C ALA A 29 -5.95 -0.93 6.48
N HIS A 30 -5.01 -1.86 6.66
CA HIS A 30 -4.35 -2.08 7.96
C HIS A 30 -3.19 -1.09 8.23
N GLY A 31 -2.75 -0.32 7.22
CA GLY A 31 -1.74 0.74 7.34
C GLY A 31 -2.20 2.08 7.96
N HIS A 32 -3.30 2.08 8.73
CA HIS A 32 -4.03 3.23 9.33
C HIS A 32 -4.86 4.09 8.37
N ALA A 33 -6.19 3.89 8.43
CA ALA A 33 -7.20 4.78 7.86
C ALA A 33 -8.06 5.39 8.97
N PRO A 34 -8.00 6.72 9.22
CA PRO A 34 -8.98 7.39 10.06
C PRO A 34 -10.31 7.46 9.27
N PHE A 35 -11.45 7.29 9.96
CA PHE A 35 -12.84 7.21 9.44
C PHE A 35 -13.35 5.80 9.06
N SER A 36 -13.40 4.93 10.07
CA SER A 36 -13.84 3.53 10.07
C SER A 36 -15.35 3.27 10.20
N LYS A 37 -16.24 4.21 9.85
CA LYS A 37 -17.70 3.96 9.96
C LYS A 37 -18.29 3.02 8.88
N TYR A 38 -17.44 2.28 8.15
CA TYR A 38 -17.68 1.21 7.14
C TYR A 38 -18.07 1.62 5.71
N PRO A 39 -17.12 1.51 4.75
CA PRO A 39 -17.42 0.74 3.52
C PRO A 39 -16.36 -0.21 2.88
N PRO A 40 -15.02 -0.15 3.10
CA PRO A 40 -14.06 -0.97 2.33
C PRO A 40 -14.12 -2.46 2.67
N MET A 41 -14.39 -2.82 3.92
CA MET A 41 -14.37 -4.22 4.37
C MET A 41 -15.39 -5.10 3.63
N LYS A 42 -16.55 -4.54 3.25
CA LYS A 42 -17.56 -5.28 2.46
C LYS A 42 -17.07 -5.60 1.05
N MET A 43 -16.35 -4.65 0.44
CA MET A 43 -15.72 -4.86 -0.87
C MET A 43 -14.60 -5.90 -0.76
N ILE A 44 -13.69 -5.75 0.21
CA ILE A 44 -12.55 -6.64 0.45
C ILE A 44 -13.04 -8.07 0.71
N ALA A 45 -14.06 -8.25 1.56
CA ALA A 45 -14.64 -9.56 1.85
C ALA A 45 -15.20 -10.25 0.60
N SER A 46 -15.75 -9.49 -0.36
CA SER A 46 -16.24 -10.06 -1.62
C SER A 46 -15.14 -10.54 -2.57
N CYS A 47 -13.93 -9.98 -2.43
CA CYS A 47 -12.74 -10.38 -3.18
C CYS A 47 -12.07 -11.62 -2.58
N LEU A 48 -12.07 -11.74 -1.25
CA LEU A 48 -11.40 -12.80 -0.48
C LEU A 48 -12.29 -14.02 -0.23
N VAL A 49 -13.01 -14.47 -1.27
CA VAL A 49 -13.85 -15.68 -1.21
C VAL A 49 -13.03 -16.87 -1.71
N LYS A 50 -13.04 -18.00 -0.95
CA LYS A 50 -12.30 -19.21 -1.34
C LYS A 50 -12.73 -19.74 -2.72
N ASP A 51 -14.03 -19.77 -2.96
CA ASP A 51 -14.62 -20.15 -4.25
C ASP A 51 -14.44 -19.04 -5.31
N PRO A 52 -13.68 -19.28 -6.40
CA PRO A 52 -13.40 -18.28 -7.43
C PRO A 52 -14.63 -17.89 -8.24
N LEU A 53 -15.63 -18.78 -8.40
CA LEU A 53 -16.84 -18.51 -9.19
C LEU A 53 -17.72 -17.46 -8.51
N LYS A 54 -17.69 -17.41 -7.17
CA LYS A 54 -18.44 -16.45 -6.36
C LYS A 54 -17.81 -15.07 -6.29
N ARG A 55 -16.53 -14.92 -6.67
CA ARG A 55 -15.86 -13.61 -6.68
C ARG A 55 -16.47 -12.71 -7.77
N PRO A 56 -16.68 -11.41 -7.52
CA PRO A 56 -17.19 -10.49 -8.53
C PRO A 56 -16.17 -10.27 -9.66
N SER A 57 -16.64 -9.88 -10.85
CA SER A 57 -15.74 -9.35 -11.89
C SER A 57 -15.30 -7.92 -11.55
N ALA A 58 -14.18 -7.47 -12.10
CA ALA A 58 -13.69 -6.10 -11.93
C ALA A 58 -14.77 -5.05 -12.28
N ARG A 59 -15.52 -5.26 -13.37
CA ARG A 59 -16.63 -4.38 -13.77
C ARG A 59 -17.76 -4.32 -12.74
N LYS A 60 -18.06 -5.43 -12.04
CA LYS A 60 -19.06 -5.45 -10.97
C LYS A 60 -18.52 -4.80 -9.69
N LEU A 61 -17.24 -5.00 -9.40
CA LEU A 61 -16.54 -4.45 -8.25
C LEU A 61 -16.46 -2.92 -8.31
N LEU A 62 -16.13 -2.34 -9.47
CA LEU A 62 -16.05 -0.89 -9.68
C LEU A 62 -17.37 -0.15 -9.46
N LYS A 63 -18.52 -0.85 -9.50
CA LYS A 63 -19.84 -0.27 -9.21
C LYS A 63 -20.13 -0.13 -7.71
N HIS A 64 -19.29 -0.68 -6.84
CA HIS A 64 -19.48 -0.64 -5.39
C HIS A 64 -19.43 0.80 -4.85
N SER A 65 -20.19 1.08 -3.78
CA SER A 65 -20.24 2.42 -3.16
C SER A 65 -18.88 2.94 -2.71
N PHE A 66 -17.95 2.03 -2.42
CA PHE A 66 -16.56 2.36 -2.10
C PHE A 66 -15.88 3.22 -3.19
N PHE A 67 -16.01 2.83 -4.46
CA PHE A 67 -15.38 3.57 -5.56
C PHE A 67 -16.11 4.87 -5.90
N LYS A 68 -17.35 5.07 -5.43
CA LYS A 68 -18.04 6.36 -5.55
C LYS A 68 -17.40 7.44 -4.68
N GLN A 69 -16.61 7.05 -3.68
CA GLN A 69 -15.88 7.97 -2.81
C GLN A 69 -14.49 8.31 -3.34
N ALA A 70 -14.11 7.82 -4.53
CA ALA A 70 -12.81 8.09 -5.13
C ALA A 70 -12.61 9.60 -5.35
N ARG A 71 -11.42 10.09 -4.97
CA ARG A 71 -11.03 11.51 -5.06
C ARG A 71 -10.28 11.78 -6.37
N SER A 72 -10.12 13.05 -6.73
CA SER A 72 -9.37 13.45 -7.93
C SER A 72 -7.88 13.11 -7.80
N ASN A 73 -7.21 13.02 -8.95
CA ASN A 73 -5.78 12.78 -9.00
C ASN A 73 -4.98 13.88 -8.23
N ASP A 74 -5.43 15.13 -8.29
CA ASP A 74 -4.82 16.23 -7.54
C ASP A 74 -4.88 16.02 -6.03
N TYR A 75 -6.00 15.50 -5.52
CA TYR A 75 -6.14 15.18 -4.10
C TYR A 75 -5.14 14.09 -3.68
N ILE A 76 -5.01 13.04 -4.51
CA ILE A 76 -4.08 11.94 -4.28
C ILE A 76 -2.63 12.45 -4.31
N ALA A 77 -2.27 13.25 -5.31
CA ALA A 77 -0.94 13.82 -5.45
C ALA A 77 -0.57 14.67 -4.24
N ARG A 78 -1.47 15.54 -3.77
CA ARG A 78 -1.22 16.34 -2.58
C ARG A 78 -1.11 15.48 -1.32
N THR A 79 -2.09 14.63 -1.04
CA THR A 79 -2.10 13.80 0.17
C THR A 79 -0.91 12.83 0.25
N LEU A 80 -0.43 12.30 -0.87
CA LEU A 80 0.69 11.35 -0.88
C LEU A 80 2.06 12.02 -1.05
N LEU A 81 2.15 13.18 -1.70
CA LEU A 81 3.44 13.80 -2.07
C LEU A 81 3.76 15.07 -1.29
N GLU A 82 2.78 15.76 -0.69
CA GLU A 82 3.06 16.91 0.20
C GLU A 82 3.69 16.39 1.49
N GLY A 83 4.91 16.86 1.80
CA GLY A 83 5.67 16.46 2.99
C GLY A 83 6.69 15.34 2.78
N LEU A 84 6.76 14.74 1.59
CA LEU A 84 7.83 13.78 1.28
C LEU A 84 9.10 14.51 0.80
N PRO A 85 10.27 14.26 1.40
CA PRO A 85 11.53 14.80 0.89
C PRO A 85 11.78 14.29 -0.53
N ALA A 86 12.47 15.10 -1.34
CA ALA A 86 12.73 14.77 -2.73
C ALA A 86 13.43 13.40 -2.84
N LEU A 87 13.22 12.70 -3.95
CA LEU A 87 13.82 11.37 -4.13
C LEU A 87 15.35 11.40 -4.00
N GLY A 88 15.97 12.51 -4.40
CA GLY A 88 17.41 12.76 -4.21
C GLY A 88 17.82 12.75 -2.73
N ASP A 89 17.07 13.44 -1.87
CA ASP A 89 17.35 13.54 -0.44
C ASP A 89 17.12 12.20 0.25
N ARG A 90 16.08 11.46 -0.14
CA ARG A 90 15.82 10.09 0.35
C ARG A 90 16.92 9.12 -0.05
N MET A 91 17.43 9.24 -1.28
CA MET A 91 18.55 8.43 -1.76
C MET A 91 19.85 8.75 -1.01
N GLN A 92 20.09 10.02 -0.69
CA GLN A 92 21.23 10.42 0.14
C GLN A 92 21.08 9.94 1.57
N ALA A 93 19.91 10.06 2.19
CA ALA A 93 19.65 9.55 3.54
C ALA A 93 19.83 8.02 3.61
N LEU A 94 19.36 7.28 2.61
CA LEU A 94 19.58 5.83 2.51
C LEU A 94 21.04 5.46 2.31
N LYS A 95 21.80 6.23 1.51
CA LYS A 95 23.26 6.07 1.39
C LYS A 95 23.97 6.33 2.71
N VAL A 96 23.57 7.37 3.44
CA VAL A 96 24.14 7.73 4.75
C VAL A 96 23.82 6.65 5.79
N CYS A 97 22.57 6.17 5.87
CA CYS A 97 22.18 5.05 6.74
C CYS A 97 22.87 3.73 6.38
N ALA A 98 23.02 3.42 5.09
CA ALA A 98 23.77 2.25 4.64
C ALA A 98 25.27 2.38 4.98
N PHE A 99 25.85 3.56 4.80
CA PHE A 99 27.26 3.84 5.12
C PHE A 99 27.53 3.78 6.63
N MET A 100 26.61 4.27 7.46
CA MET A 100 26.69 4.15 8.93
C MET A 100 26.58 2.68 9.40
N LYS A 101 25.76 1.86 8.74
CA LYS A 101 25.64 0.41 9.04
C LYS A 101 26.86 -0.41 8.61
N ILE A 102 27.63 0.05 7.62
CA ILE A 102 28.87 -0.60 7.14
C ILE A 102 30.08 -0.24 8.02
N GLY A 103 29.94 0.74 8.93
CA GLY A 103 30.78 0.89 10.11
C GLY A 103 32.22 1.31 9.86
N LYS A 104 32.47 2.56 9.43
CA LYS A 104 33.69 3.36 9.74
C LYS A 104 33.47 4.86 9.49
N LEU A 105 33.06 5.63 10.50
CA LEU A 105 33.52 7.00 10.84
C LEU A 105 32.56 7.69 11.83
N LYS A 106 33.10 8.40 12.82
CA LYS A 106 32.36 9.22 13.79
C LYS A 106 31.58 10.34 13.08
N PRO A 107 30.34 10.67 13.50
CA PRO A 107 29.60 11.77 12.91
C PRO A 107 30.32 13.08 13.18
N SER A 108 30.61 13.82 12.11
CA SER A 108 31.05 15.22 12.20
C SER A 108 29.81 16.08 12.46
N SER A 109 29.96 17.01 13.40
CA SER A 109 28.98 17.82 14.16
C SER A 109 27.99 18.67 13.35
N ARG A 110 27.84 18.41 12.05
CA ARG A 110 26.97 19.15 11.13
C ARG A 110 25.67 18.42 10.81
N PHE A 111 25.57 17.13 11.12
CA PHE A 111 24.39 16.30 10.84
C PHE A 111 23.43 16.15 12.03
N ASP A 112 23.84 16.54 13.24
CA ASP A 112 23.01 16.42 14.44
C ASP A 112 21.74 17.29 14.36
N ASN A 113 21.79 18.41 13.62
CA ASN A 113 20.64 19.31 13.47
C ASN A 113 19.57 18.79 12.50
N ILE A 114 19.92 17.91 11.55
CA ILE A 114 18.93 17.38 10.59
C ILE A 114 18.14 16.21 11.20
N LEU A 115 18.73 15.49 12.15
CA LEU A 115 18.11 14.35 12.79
C LEU A 115 17.12 14.74 13.91
N ILE A 116 17.29 15.92 14.51
CA ILE A 116 16.36 16.48 15.50
C ILE A 116 15.07 16.97 14.82
N ASP A 117 15.16 17.61 13.64
CA ASP A 117 13.98 18.12 12.90
C ASP A 117 13.07 17.03 12.31
N ILE A 118 13.49 15.76 12.31
CA ILE A 118 12.70 14.64 11.79
C ILE A 118 11.97 13.89 12.91
N TYR A 119 12.30 14.13 14.19
CA TYR A 119 11.80 13.36 15.33
C TYR A 119 11.11 14.19 16.43
N ASP A 120 10.76 15.45 16.16
CA ASP A 120 9.84 16.29 16.95
C ASP A 120 8.60 16.67 16.10
#